data_AF-A0A957LNS0-F1
#
_entry.id   AF-A0A957LNS0-F1
#
_cell.length_a   1.000
_cell.length_b   1.000
_cell.length_c   1.000
_cell.angle_alpha   90.00
_cell.angle_beta   90.00
_cell.angle_gamma   90.00
#
_symmetry.space_group_name_H-M   'P 1'
#
loop_
_entity.id
_entity.type
_entity.pdbx_description
1 polymer ?
#
loop_
_entity_poly.entity_id
_entity_poly.type
_entity_poly.pdbx_seq_one_letter_code
_entity_poly.pdbx_strand_id
1 'polypeptide(L)'
;GLAGLADLRGLPWLLSMDEFFEAWVETVAARLAQTMGGTLAVGRRRETIVPLSWTPPYRGSQRYLLPDLVLETADTIVIFDAKYKRHWEELHFADWADVDAELRERHRADLLQVLAYSTLKTGKRIVSCLVYPCRLSTWQSLTARGEAAFHATVPASFDRQVEVVLTGLPLNAGMEAACRHLQSIFGTALLS
;
A
#
# COMPACT_ATOMS: atom_id res chain seq x y z
N GLY A 1 -1.67 -37.16 35.95
CA GLY A 1 -0.97 -35.89 36.24
C GLY A 1 -1.17 -34.98 35.06
N LEU A 2 -1.69 -33.78 35.33
CA LEU A 2 -2.15 -32.78 34.35
C LEU A 2 -1.03 -32.24 33.45
N ALA A 3 -1.39 -32.02 32.19
CA ALA A 3 -0.89 -31.00 31.25
C ALA A 3 0.57 -30.54 31.41
N GLY A 4 1.47 -31.13 30.62
CA GLY A 4 2.70 -30.46 30.22
C GLY A 4 2.34 -29.29 29.31
N LEU A 5 2.21 -28.09 29.91
CA LEU A 5 2.19 -26.82 29.20
C LEU A 5 3.46 -26.76 28.35
N ALA A 6 3.32 -26.99 27.04
CA ALA A 6 4.40 -26.80 26.10
C ALA A 6 4.82 -25.33 26.18
N ASP A 7 6.03 -25.12 26.69
CA ASP A 7 6.71 -23.85 26.78
C ASP A 7 6.93 -23.32 25.36
N LEU A 8 6.02 -22.48 24.87
CA LEU A 8 6.11 -21.84 23.55
C LEU A 8 7.18 -20.72 23.52
N ARG A 9 8.01 -20.60 24.56
CA ARG A 9 9.13 -19.64 24.61
C ARG A 9 10.23 -20.11 23.67
N GLY A 10 10.33 -19.43 22.52
CA GLY A 10 11.54 -19.51 21.68
C GLY A 10 11.48 -20.49 20.53
N LEU A 11 10.30 -20.81 19.99
CA LEU A 11 10.27 -21.36 18.63
C LEU A 11 10.84 -20.31 17.66
N PRO A 12 11.94 -20.60 16.95
CA PRO A 12 12.48 -19.68 15.96
C PRO A 12 11.45 -19.58 14.83
N TRP A 13 10.76 -18.45 14.77
CA TRP A 13 9.87 -18.13 13.67
C TRP A 13 10.63 -17.21 12.71
N LEU A 14 10.59 -17.58 11.44
CA LEU A 14 11.10 -16.77 10.33
C LEU A 14 9.88 -16.19 9.65
N LEU A 15 9.72 -14.87 9.70
CA LEU A 15 8.76 -14.14 8.89
C LEU A 15 9.57 -13.31 7.90
N SER A 16 9.16 -13.31 6.63
CA SER A 16 9.79 -12.41 5.67
C SER A 16 9.49 -10.96 6.06
N MET A 17 10.46 -10.07 5.84
CA MET A 17 10.23 -8.65 6.15
C MET A 17 9.15 -8.03 5.26
N ASP A 18 8.95 -8.56 4.05
CA ASP A 18 7.84 -8.21 3.17
C ASP A 18 6.48 -8.50 3.83
N GLU A 19 6.25 -9.74 4.28
CA GLU A 19 5.00 -10.12 4.97
C GLU A 19 4.80 -9.34 6.27
N PHE A 20 5.90 -9.10 7.01
CA PHE A 20 5.84 -8.31 8.23
C PHE A 20 5.41 -6.86 7.94
N PHE A 21 5.97 -6.26 6.90
CA PHE A 21 5.66 -4.89 6.52
C PHE A 21 4.25 -4.76 5.96
N GLU A 22 3.80 -5.71 5.14
CA GLU A 22 2.41 -5.78 4.67
C GLU A 22 1.44 -5.85 5.86
N ALA A 23 1.72 -6.72 6.85
CA ALA A 23 0.89 -6.83 8.05
C ALA A 23 0.91 -5.56 8.93
N TRP A 24 2.03 -4.84 8.96
CA TRP A 24 2.10 -3.53 9.60
C TRP A 24 1.18 -2.52 8.90
N VAL A 25 1.29 -2.40 7.57
CA VAL A 25 0.43 -1.52 6.77
C VAL A 25 -1.04 -1.91 6.92
N GLU A 26 -1.37 -3.21 6.95
CA GLU A 26 -2.72 -3.70 7.24
C GLU A 26 -3.25 -3.18 8.57
N THR A 27 -2.43 -3.23 9.62
CA THR A 27 -2.85 -2.79 10.95
C THR A 27 -3.17 -1.30 10.97
N VAL A 28 -2.33 -0.49 10.30
CA VAL A 28 -2.57 0.95 10.15
C VAL A 28 -3.81 1.21 9.29
N ALA A 29 -3.97 0.50 8.18
CA ALA A 29 -5.13 0.62 7.29
C ALA A 29 -6.44 0.18 7.98
N ALA A 30 -6.41 -0.81 8.88
CA ALA A 30 -7.57 -1.22 9.66
C ALA A 30 -8.01 -0.12 10.63
N ARG A 31 -7.04 0.56 11.27
CA ARG A 31 -7.32 1.73 12.10
C ARG A 31 -7.86 2.89 11.28
N LEU A 32 -7.30 3.11 10.09
CA LEU A 32 -7.76 4.12 9.15
C LEU A 32 -9.20 3.86 8.71
N ALA A 33 -9.56 2.60 8.40
CA ALA A 33 -10.92 2.21 8.02
C ALA A 33 -11.93 2.58 9.11
N GLN A 34 -11.62 2.26 10.38
CA GLN A 34 -12.47 2.63 11.51
C GLN A 34 -12.64 4.15 11.63
N THR A 35 -11.57 4.91 11.38
CA THR A 35 -11.57 6.37 11.53
C THR A 35 -12.30 7.07 10.38
N MET A 36 -12.21 6.52 9.16
CA MET A 36 -12.88 7.05 7.97
C MET A 36 -14.31 6.50 7.77
N GLY A 37 -14.76 5.57 8.63
CA GLY A 37 -16.07 4.92 8.48
C GLY A 37 -16.17 3.99 7.27
N GLY A 38 -15.05 3.36 6.89
CA GLY A 38 -14.95 2.46 5.74
C GLY A 38 -14.77 0.98 6.11
N THR A 39 -14.67 0.15 5.08
CA THR A 39 -14.40 -1.30 5.19
C THR A 39 -13.06 -1.64 4.57
N LEU A 40 -12.31 -2.55 5.18
CA LEU A 40 -11.02 -3.02 4.69
C LEU A 40 -11.10 -4.48 4.23
N ALA A 41 -10.77 -4.74 2.98
CA ALA A 41 -10.51 -6.08 2.43
C ALA A 41 -9.00 -6.33 2.37
N VAL A 42 -8.59 -7.54 2.73
CA VAL A 42 -7.18 -7.91 2.88
C VAL A 42 -6.77 -9.06 1.94
N GLY A 43 -5.68 -8.86 1.22
CA GLY A 43 -5.14 -9.75 0.19
C GLY A 43 -4.61 -11.07 0.74
N ARG A 44 -3.84 -11.04 1.85
CA ARG A 44 -3.41 -12.30 2.51
C ARG A 44 -4.57 -13.18 2.98
N ARG A 45 -5.75 -12.59 3.24
CA ARG A 45 -7.00 -13.30 3.56
C ARG A 45 -7.82 -13.68 2.32
N ARG A 46 -7.29 -13.41 1.12
CA ARG A 46 -7.90 -13.65 -0.19
C ARG A 46 -9.20 -12.86 -0.44
N GLU A 47 -9.40 -11.76 0.28
CA GLU A 47 -10.62 -10.95 0.20
C GLU A 47 -10.62 -9.97 -1.00
N THR A 48 -9.45 -9.71 -1.58
CA THR A 48 -9.24 -8.74 -2.67
C THR A 48 -9.06 -9.40 -4.05
N ILE A 49 -9.23 -10.72 -4.14
CA ILE A 49 -9.01 -11.47 -5.39
C ILE A 49 -9.96 -11.00 -6.48
N VAL A 50 -9.39 -10.65 -7.63
CA VAL A 50 -10.15 -10.42 -8.87
C VAL A 50 -9.64 -11.37 -9.96
N PRO A 51 -10.46 -12.34 -10.42
CA PRO A 51 -10.03 -13.31 -11.41
C PRO A 51 -9.81 -12.68 -12.79
N LEU A 52 -8.82 -13.19 -13.53
CA LEU A 52 -8.59 -12.87 -14.93
C LEU A 52 -9.21 -13.96 -15.81
N SER A 53 -10.20 -13.57 -16.61
CA SER A 53 -10.93 -14.47 -17.51
C SER A 53 -10.21 -14.62 -18.85
N TRP A 54 -9.27 -15.56 -18.93
CA TRP A 54 -8.56 -15.87 -20.18
C TRP A 54 -9.42 -16.63 -21.18
N THR A 55 -9.19 -16.36 -22.47
CA THR A 55 -9.77 -17.14 -23.56
C THR A 55 -8.63 -17.66 -24.45
N PRO A 56 -8.36 -18.99 -24.49
CA PRO A 56 -8.98 -20.03 -23.67
C PRO A 56 -8.46 -20.03 -22.21
N PRO A 57 -9.25 -20.49 -21.22
CA PRO A 57 -8.93 -20.34 -19.78
C PRO A 57 -7.61 -20.96 -19.31
N TYR A 58 -7.14 -22.01 -19.99
CA TYR A 58 -5.95 -22.78 -19.59
C TYR A 58 -4.62 -22.21 -20.09
N ARG A 59 -4.64 -21.13 -20.88
CA ARG A 59 -3.42 -20.51 -21.45
C ARG A 59 -2.92 -19.29 -20.67
N GLY A 60 -3.67 -18.80 -19.68
CA GLY A 60 -3.28 -17.63 -18.91
C GLY A 60 -2.14 -17.90 -17.93
N SER A 61 -1.09 -17.08 -17.97
CA SER A 61 0.02 -17.12 -17.00
C SER A 61 -0.41 -16.61 -15.63
N GLN A 62 -1.15 -15.50 -15.58
CA GLN A 62 -1.65 -14.89 -14.36
C GLN A 62 -3.15 -15.10 -14.22
N ARG A 63 -3.61 -15.79 -13.19
CA ARG A 63 -5.04 -16.16 -13.05
C ARG A 63 -5.89 -15.11 -12.34
N TYR A 64 -5.27 -14.21 -11.59
CA TYR A 64 -5.97 -13.20 -10.80
C TYR A 64 -5.06 -12.02 -10.50
N LEU A 65 -5.68 -10.90 -10.15
CA LEU A 65 -5.08 -9.76 -9.48
C LEU A 65 -5.38 -9.87 -7.99
N LEU A 66 -4.40 -9.57 -7.15
CA LEU A 66 -4.50 -9.61 -5.70
C LEU A 66 -3.83 -8.36 -5.12
N PRO A 67 -4.58 -7.26 -4.97
CA PRO A 67 -4.11 -6.11 -4.19
C PRO A 67 -3.88 -6.51 -2.72
N ASP A 68 -2.86 -5.95 -2.08
CA ASP A 68 -2.56 -6.27 -0.68
C ASP A 68 -3.70 -5.82 0.24
N LEU A 69 -4.21 -4.60 0.05
CA LEU A 69 -5.34 -4.09 0.81
C LEU A 69 -6.24 -3.21 -0.05
N VAL A 70 -7.54 -3.27 0.20
CA VAL A 70 -8.52 -2.36 -0.41
C VAL A 70 -9.39 -1.77 0.71
N LEU A 71 -9.25 -0.46 0.91
CA LEU A 71 -10.10 0.33 1.78
C LEU A 71 -11.20 0.98 0.95
N GLU A 72 -12.45 0.74 1.32
CA GLU A 72 -13.61 1.33 0.68
C GLU A 72 -14.35 2.23 1.68
N THR A 73 -14.56 3.48 1.30
CA THR A 73 -15.39 4.46 2.00
C THR A 73 -16.57 4.85 1.09
N ALA A 74 -17.44 5.75 1.55
CA ALA A 74 -18.60 6.18 0.74
C ALA A 74 -18.21 6.88 -0.58
N ASP A 75 -17.07 7.58 -0.59
CA ASP A 75 -16.64 8.47 -1.67
C ASP A 75 -15.30 8.05 -2.30
N THR A 76 -14.45 7.37 -1.54
CA THR A 76 -13.07 7.06 -1.93
C THR A 76 -12.75 5.57 -1.80
N ILE A 77 -12.06 5.02 -2.80
CA ILE A 77 -11.47 3.69 -2.76
C ILE A 77 -9.95 3.86 -2.69
N VAL A 78 -9.31 3.33 -1.66
CA VAL A 78 -7.85 3.32 -1.53
C VAL A 78 -7.35 1.91 -1.68
N ILE A 79 -6.47 1.69 -2.66
CA ILE A 79 -5.82 0.41 -2.91
C ILE A 79 -4.38 0.55 -2.43
N PHE A 80 -3.98 -0.27 -1.47
CA PHE A 80 -2.63 -0.28 -0.96
C PHE A 80 -1.85 -1.44 -1.57
N ASP A 81 -0.60 -1.15 -1.90
CA ASP A 81 0.40 -2.15 -2.25
C ASP A 81 1.69 -1.81 -1.47
N ALA A 82 2.07 -2.70 -0.57
CA ALA A 82 3.15 -2.51 0.39
C ALA A 82 4.41 -3.19 -0.14
N LYS A 83 5.51 -2.44 -0.27
CA LYS A 83 6.76 -2.96 -0.80
C LYS A 83 7.87 -2.76 0.23
N TYR A 84 8.37 -3.85 0.82
CA TYR A 84 9.53 -3.79 1.71
C TYR A 84 10.83 -3.70 0.91
N LYS A 85 11.14 -2.50 0.43
CA LYS A 85 12.38 -2.22 -0.30
C LYS A 85 12.97 -0.87 0.16
N ARG A 86 14.29 -0.67 0.04
CA ARG A 86 14.98 0.59 0.42
C ARG A 86 14.60 1.82 -0.44
N HIS A 87 13.67 1.65 -1.38
CA HIS A 87 13.37 2.58 -2.46
C HIS A 87 12.92 3.95 -1.95
N TRP A 88 12.22 4.04 -0.81
CA TRP A 88 11.71 5.33 -0.32
C TRP A 88 12.78 6.39 -0.06
N GLU A 89 13.87 6.01 0.62
CA GLU A 89 14.93 6.96 0.94
C GLU A 89 15.68 7.35 -0.34
N GLU A 90 15.92 6.38 -1.23
CA GLU A 90 16.59 6.62 -2.51
C GLU A 90 15.76 7.54 -3.44
N LEU A 91 14.42 7.41 -3.44
CA LEU A 91 13.50 8.29 -4.17
C LEU A 91 13.52 9.75 -3.71
N HIS A 92 13.74 9.99 -2.42
CA HIS A 92 13.77 11.33 -1.83
C HIS A 92 15.15 11.98 -1.85
N PHE A 93 16.21 11.18 -1.85
CA PHE A 93 17.59 11.68 -1.67
C PHE A 93 18.47 11.57 -2.92
N ALA A 94 18.06 10.85 -3.97
CA ALA A 94 18.79 10.79 -5.24
C ALA A 94 17.99 11.47 -6.36
N ASP A 95 18.70 12.12 -7.29
CA ASP A 95 18.09 12.52 -8.56
C ASP A 95 17.66 11.27 -9.32
N TRP A 96 16.46 11.29 -9.91
CA TRP A 96 15.89 10.11 -10.58
C TRP A 96 16.78 9.58 -11.71
N ALA A 97 17.61 10.46 -12.29
CA ALA A 97 18.58 10.13 -13.33
C ALA A 97 19.78 9.32 -12.81
N ASP A 98 20.13 9.47 -11.53
CA ASP A 98 21.24 8.79 -10.87
C ASP A 98 20.83 7.45 -10.26
N VAL A 99 19.53 7.13 -10.27
CA VAL A 99 19.05 5.85 -9.79
C VAL A 99 19.33 4.75 -10.80
N ASP A 100 19.91 3.66 -10.30
CA ASP A 100 20.25 2.46 -11.04
C ASP A 100 19.08 1.96 -11.93
N ALA A 101 19.41 1.49 -13.13
CA ALA A 101 18.41 1.11 -14.13
C ALA A 101 17.52 -0.05 -13.67
N GLU A 102 18.06 -1.00 -12.91
CA GLU A 102 17.30 -2.12 -12.37
C GLU A 102 16.30 -1.64 -11.30
N LEU A 103 16.72 -0.68 -10.49
CA LEU A 103 15.85 -0.06 -9.49
C LEU A 103 14.69 0.72 -10.13
N ARG A 104 14.98 1.51 -11.18
CA ARG A 104 13.93 2.21 -11.95
C ARG A 104 12.93 1.25 -12.57
N GLU A 105 13.40 0.16 -13.16
CA GLU A 105 12.52 -0.83 -13.79
C GLU A 105 11.65 -1.57 -12.76
N ARG A 106 12.19 -1.91 -11.60
CA ARG A 106 11.40 -2.48 -10.49
C ARG A 106 10.34 -1.52 -9.98
N HIS A 107 10.69 -0.24 -9.81
CA HIS A 107 9.73 0.78 -9.41
C HIS A 107 8.63 0.97 -10.46
N ARG A 108 8.99 0.96 -11.75
CA ARG A 108 8.03 1.01 -12.86
C ARG A 108 7.07 -0.18 -12.82
N ALA A 109 7.55 -1.38 -12.53
CA ALA A 109 6.71 -2.57 -12.39
C ALA A 109 5.73 -2.43 -11.21
N ASP A 110 6.19 -1.96 -10.05
CA ASP A 110 5.33 -1.72 -8.87
C ASP A 110 4.22 -0.69 -9.20
N LEU A 111 4.57 0.41 -9.88
CA LEU A 111 3.62 1.44 -10.33
C LEU A 111 2.57 0.88 -11.30
N LEU A 112 2.99 0.10 -12.30
CA LEU A 112 2.07 -0.49 -13.26
C LEU A 112 1.14 -1.51 -12.60
N GLN A 113 1.64 -2.26 -11.63
CA GLN A 113 0.84 -3.22 -10.87
C GLN A 113 -0.25 -2.52 -10.06
N VAL A 114 0.09 -1.48 -9.29
CA VAL A 114 -0.93 -0.77 -8.49
C VAL A 114 -1.93 -0.03 -9.39
N LEU A 115 -1.49 0.53 -10.52
CA LEU A 115 -2.37 1.13 -11.52
C LEU A 115 -3.31 0.11 -12.16
N ALA A 116 -2.87 -1.13 -12.41
CA ALA A 116 -3.76 -2.19 -12.85
C ALA A 116 -4.85 -2.46 -11.81
N TYR A 117 -4.50 -2.46 -10.51
CA TYR A 117 -5.49 -2.62 -9.44
C TYR A 117 -6.51 -1.49 -9.39
N SER A 118 -6.13 -0.27 -9.74
CA SER A 118 -7.05 0.87 -9.81
C SER A 118 -8.28 0.59 -10.68
N THR A 119 -8.15 -0.29 -11.69
CA THR A 119 -9.22 -0.64 -12.62
C THR A 119 -10.29 -1.57 -12.04
N LEU A 120 -9.99 -2.24 -10.91
CA LEU A 120 -10.79 -3.33 -10.35
C LEU A 120 -12.10 -2.90 -9.67
N LYS A 121 -12.24 -1.60 -9.40
CA LYS A 121 -13.41 -1.04 -8.71
C LYS A 121 -13.99 0.12 -9.51
N THR A 122 -15.29 0.35 -9.34
CA THR A 122 -16.03 1.44 -9.98
C THR A 122 -16.33 2.53 -8.94
N GLY A 123 -15.29 3.25 -8.53
CA GLY A 123 -15.39 4.42 -7.66
C GLY A 123 -15.11 5.70 -8.45
N LYS A 124 -15.75 6.82 -8.06
CA LYS A 124 -15.47 8.14 -8.65
C LYS A 124 -14.04 8.59 -8.39
N ARG A 125 -13.54 8.30 -7.19
CA ARG A 125 -12.17 8.57 -6.75
C ARG A 125 -11.49 7.28 -6.31
N ILE A 126 -10.37 6.97 -6.94
CA ILE A 126 -9.55 5.79 -6.65
C ILE A 126 -8.13 6.24 -6.38
N VAL A 127 -7.60 5.91 -5.21
CA VAL A 127 -6.23 6.21 -4.82
C VAL A 127 -5.42 4.93 -4.81
N SER A 128 -4.44 4.83 -5.69
CA SER A 128 -3.46 3.75 -5.76
C SER A 128 -2.25 4.13 -4.91
N CYS A 129 -2.09 3.51 -3.75
CA CYS A 129 -1.10 3.89 -2.75
C CYS A 129 0.02 2.84 -2.66
N LEU A 130 1.23 3.22 -3.09
CA LEU A 130 2.45 2.46 -2.81
C LEU A 130 3.01 2.89 -1.45
N VAL A 131 3.16 1.92 -0.56
CA VAL A 131 3.70 2.16 0.78
C VAL A 131 5.07 1.50 0.89
N TYR A 132 6.05 2.26 1.39
CA TYR A 132 7.43 1.79 1.55
C TYR A 132 7.92 1.98 2.99
N PRO A 133 8.78 1.11 3.52
CA PRO A 133 9.38 1.32 4.82
C PRO A 133 10.36 2.49 4.77
N CYS A 134 10.42 3.28 5.83
CA CYS A 134 11.41 4.35 5.97
C CYS A 134 11.87 4.54 7.42
N ARG A 135 12.99 5.23 7.61
CA ARG A 135 13.44 5.60 8.96
C ARG A 135 12.48 6.60 9.59
N LEU A 136 12.24 6.43 10.90
CA LEU A 136 11.39 7.33 11.68
C LEU A 136 11.84 8.80 11.58
N SER A 137 13.15 9.06 11.66
CA SER A 137 13.70 10.41 11.55
C SER A 137 13.44 11.04 10.18
N THR A 138 13.59 10.26 9.10
CA THR A 138 13.29 10.69 7.73
C THR A 138 11.81 11.02 7.59
N TRP A 139 10.94 10.12 8.04
CA TRP A 139 9.50 10.33 8.01
C TRP A 139 9.04 11.56 8.81
N GLN A 140 9.57 11.75 10.01
CA GLN A 140 9.28 12.93 10.83
C GLN A 140 9.71 14.22 10.12
N SER A 141 10.91 14.24 9.53
CA SER A 141 11.39 15.38 8.76
C SER A 141 10.50 15.67 7.55
N LEU A 142 10.11 14.65 6.79
CA LEU A 142 9.27 14.81 5.60
C LEU A 142 7.85 15.26 5.97
N THR A 143 7.29 14.70 7.04
CA THR A 143 5.94 15.05 7.50
C THR A 143 5.92 16.50 7.97
N ALA A 144 6.95 16.97 8.66
CA ALA A 144 7.08 18.37 9.09
C ALA A 144 7.17 19.35 7.90
N ARG A 145 7.65 18.90 6.72
CA ARG A 145 7.72 19.70 5.50
C ARG A 145 6.51 19.54 4.57
N GLY A 146 5.59 18.62 4.86
CA GLY A 146 4.48 18.28 3.95
C GLY A 146 4.91 17.46 2.72
N GLU A 147 6.08 16.82 2.77
CA GLU A 147 6.69 16.09 1.64
C GLU A 147 6.72 14.57 1.88
N ALA A 148 5.95 14.08 2.86
CA ALA A 148 5.91 12.66 3.24
C ALA A 148 5.11 11.79 2.26
N ALA A 149 4.52 12.38 1.23
CA ALA A 149 3.86 11.68 0.14
C ALA A 149 4.11 12.39 -1.19
N PHE A 150 4.30 11.61 -2.25
CA PHE A 150 4.25 12.09 -3.63
C PHE A 150 2.88 11.76 -4.21
N HIS A 151 2.29 12.75 -4.88
CA HIS A 151 0.98 12.63 -5.50
C HIS A 151 1.10 12.82 -7.01
N ALA A 152 0.44 11.95 -7.75
CA ALA A 152 0.22 12.10 -9.18
C ALA A 152 -1.23 11.80 -9.52
N THR A 153 -1.78 12.51 -10.50
CA THR A 153 -3.11 12.23 -11.04
C THR A 153 -2.96 11.57 -12.39
N VAL A 154 -3.63 10.45 -12.59
CA VAL A 154 -3.76 9.80 -13.90
C VAL A 154 -5.10 10.23 -14.49
N PRO A 155 -5.10 10.99 -15.59
CA PRO A 155 -6.34 11.32 -16.28
C PRO A 155 -7.04 10.03 -16.71
N ALA A 156 -8.23 9.78 -16.16
CA ALA A 156 -9.09 8.68 -16.57
C ALA A 156 -10.34 9.23 -17.27
N SER A 157 -11.35 8.39 -17.48
CA SER A 157 -12.65 8.80 -18.05
C SER A 157 -13.25 10.00 -17.32
N PHE A 158 -14.17 10.73 -17.96
CA PHE A 158 -14.72 12.01 -17.47
C PHE A 158 -15.26 11.98 -16.03
N ASP A 159 -15.73 10.83 -15.55
CA ASP A 159 -16.35 10.63 -14.23
C ASP A 159 -15.45 9.90 -13.21
N ARG A 160 -14.20 9.62 -13.58
CA ARG A 160 -13.26 8.83 -12.79
C ARG A 160 -11.95 9.57 -12.59
N GLN A 161 -11.55 9.69 -11.34
CA GLN A 161 -10.26 10.21 -10.93
C GLN A 161 -9.42 9.07 -10.36
N VAL A 162 -8.26 8.83 -10.97
CA VAL A 162 -7.25 7.91 -10.45
C VAL A 162 -6.07 8.71 -9.94
N GLU A 163 -5.79 8.58 -8.65
CA GLU A 163 -4.62 9.15 -7.99
C GLU A 163 -3.60 8.05 -7.76
N VAL A 164 -2.33 8.40 -7.86
CA VAL A 164 -1.20 7.57 -7.45
C VAL A 164 -0.50 8.30 -6.32
N VAL A 165 -0.36 7.60 -5.20
CA VAL A 165 0.33 8.08 -4.01
C VAL A 165 1.50 7.18 -3.73
N LEU A 166 2.67 7.77 -3.50
CA LEU A 166 3.83 7.06 -2.96
C LEU A 166 4.07 7.64 -1.57
N THR A 167 4.13 6.80 -0.55
CA THR A 167 4.39 7.26 0.82
C THR A 167 5.29 6.32 1.60
N GLY A 168 6.09 6.90 2.48
CA GLY A 168 6.93 6.18 3.44
C GLY A 168 6.21 6.00 4.77
N LEU A 169 6.31 4.80 5.34
CA LEU A 169 5.77 4.47 6.66
C LEU A 169 6.80 3.75 7.54
N PRO A 170 7.23 4.33 8.67
CA PRO A 170 8.15 3.66 9.57
C PRO A 170 7.48 2.50 10.30
N LEU A 171 8.21 1.39 10.43
CA LEU A 171 7.77 0.20 11.20
C LEU A 171 7.60 0.49 12.70
N ASN A 172 8.32 1.49 13.21
CA ASN A 172 8.30 1.90 14.61
C ASN A 172 7.52 3.21 14.83
N ALA A 173 6.76 3.67 13.84
CA ALA A 173 5.84 4.78 14.05
C ALA A 173 4.71 4.35 15.00
N GLY A 174 4.26 5.24 15.87
CA GLY A 174 3.05 4.99 16.65
C GLY A 174 1.84 4.83 15.73
N MET A 175 1.00 3.83 15.98
CA MET A 175 -0.19 3.50 15.17
C MET A 175 -1.05 4.72 14.83
N GLU A 176 -1.33 5.55 15.83
CA GLU A 176 -2.15 6.77 15.67
C GLU A 176 -1.47 7.83 14.81
N ALA A 177 -0.14 7.95 14.88
CA ALA A 177 0.60 8.89 14.05
C ALA A 177 0.64 8.41 12.59
N ALA A 178 0.88 7.12 12.37
CA ALA A 178 0.80 6.48 11.06
C ALA A 178 -0.60 6.62 10.43
N CYS A 179 -1.65 6.36 11.21
CA CYS A 179 -3.03 6.51 10.77
C CYS A 179 -3.35 7.96 10.38
N ARG A 180 -3.00 8.94 11.20
CA ARG A 180 -3.22 10.37 10.89
C ARG A 180 -2.48 10.82 9.64
N HIS A 181 -1.26 10.31 9.43
CA HIS A 181 -0.48 10.58 8.23
C HIS A 181 -1.23 10.09 6.97
N LEU A 182 -1.61 8.81 6.92
CA LEU A 182 -2.40 8.28 5.79
C LEU A 182 -3.75 9.00 5.64
N GLN A 183 -4.41 9.34 6.74
CA GLN A 183 -5.65 10.10 6.70
C GLN A 183 -5.47 11.49 6.09
N SER A 184 -4.36 12.18 6.37
CA SER A 184 -4.09 13.51 5.78
C SER A 184 -3.90 13.45 4.26
N ILE A 185 -3.24 12.38 3.78
CA ILE A 185 -3.03 12.11 2.36
C ILE A 185 -4.36 11.89 1.63
N PHE A 186 -5.23 11.04 2.19
CA PHE A 186 -6.48 10.65 1.50
C PHE A 186 -7.66 11.57 1.80
N GLY A 187 -7.67 12.23 2.96
CA GLY A 187 -8.73 13.15 3.39
C GLY A 187 -8.69 14.50 2.67
N THR A 188 -7.55 14.83 2.07
CA THR A 188 -7.48 15.94 1.13
C THR A 188 -8.11 15.47 -0.18
N ALA A 189 -9.41 15.69 -0.34
CA ALA A 189 -9.98 15.74 -1.68
C ALA A 189 -9.17 16.80 -2.42
N LEU A 190 -8.31 16.39 -3.35
CA LEU A 190 -7.59 17.32 -4.21
C LEU A 190 -8.67 18.20 -4.84
N LEU A 191 -8.74 19.45 -4.37
CA LEU A 191 -9.64 20.44 -4.90
C LEU A 191 -9.28 20.64 -6.37
N SER A 192 -10.24 20.29 -7.23
CA SER A 192 -10.36 20.61 -8.67
C SER A 192 -9.30 20.08 -9.62
#